data_AF-A0A1W1I9F5-F1
#
_entry.id   AF-A0A1W1I9F5-F1
#
_cell.length_a   1.000
_cell.length_b   1.000
_cell.length_c   1.000
_cell.angle_alpha   90.00
_cell.angle_beta   90.00
_cell.angle_gamma   90.00
#
_symmetry.space_group_name_H-M   'P 1'
#
loop_
_entity.id
_entity.type
_entity.pdbx_description
1 polymer ?
#
loop_
_entity_poly.entity_id
_entity_poly.type
_entity_poly.pdbx_seq_one_letter_code
_entity_poly.pdbx_strand_id
1 'polypeptide(L)'
;MRSVRANHLKYWPVGAHNLSVHDRAYRISRLGIALAATAAFCSLLGCNDMSKAPPPDPVPGELAIATTFLPDGDVGEPYVAAVGGSGGITPYKWSVSPALPPSLTFDQTSGSISGTPTTAATTTHTFTLQDSSNPADTVQKSLSLTVEPPLLVNTTSLPVGRVNVPYPVTTLTAVGGLPPLVWQPVAMPFGLTFDPASHSILGTPLTSGTTSVTFTVRDSSSPFNKTASATLGLTIAPSLTSR
;
A
#
# COMPACT_ATOMS: atom_id res chain seq x y z
N MET A 1 40.08 -16.65 -72.49
CA MET A 1 39.06 -15.86 -73.24
C MET A 1 38.05 -15.34 -72.23
N ARG A 2 38.21 -14.08 -71.79
CA ARG A 2 37.25 -12.96 -71.95
C ARG A 2 35.80 -13.29 -71.51
N SER A 3 35.32 -12.72 -70.39
CA SER A 3 34.60 -11.42 -70.28
C SER A 3 33.09 -11.62 -70.54
N VAL A 4 32.08 -11.07 -69.84
CA VAL A 4 31.83 -9.79 -69.15
C VAL A 4 30.71 -9.97 -68.08
N ARG A 5 30.61 -9.00 -67.16
CA ARG A 5 29.67 -8.77 -66.04
C ARG A 5 28.26 -8.22 -66.43
N ALA A 6 27.42 -8.10 -65.39
CA ALA A 6 26.44 -7.01 -65.10
C ALA A 6 25.06 -7.10 -65.80
N ASN A 7 23.91 -6.70 -65.24
CA ASN A 7 23.52 -5.92 -64.05
C ASN A 7 22.00 -6.16 -63.79
N HIS A 8 21.55 -6.37 -62.54
CA HIS A 8 20.81 -5.44 -61.66
C HIS A 8 19.36 -5.03 -62.03
N LEU A 9 18.38 -5.44 -61.18
CA LEU A 9 17.29 -4.65 -60.53
C LEU A 9 16.32 -5.64 -59.83
N LYS A 10 16.49 -5.97 -58.53
CA LYS A 10 15.92 -5.38 -57.29
C LYS A 10 14.37 -5.45 -57.12
N TYR A 11 13.96 -6.37 -56.23
CA TYR A 11 12.93 -6.35 -55.14
C TYR A 11 11.62 -5.54 -55.32
N TRP A 12 10.41 -6.05 -55.01
CA TRP A 12 9.94 -6.70 -53.76
C TRP A 12 8.75 -7.67 -54.00
N PRO A 13 8.65 -8.82 -53.30
CA PRO A 13 7.38 -9.51 -53.08
C PRO A 13 6.79 -9.19 -51.70
N VAL A 14 5.46 -9.27 -51.68
CA VAL A 14 4.50 -8.93 -50.61
C VAL A 14 4.75 -9.77 -49.36
N GLY A 15 4.85 -9.11 -48.21
CA GLY A 15 4.96 -9.75 -46.90
C GLY A 15 3.67 -10.48 -46.49
N ALA A 16 3.84 -11.69 -45.98
CA ALA A 16 2.82 -12.51 -45.35
C ALA A 16 2.67 -12.16 -43.87
N HIS A 17 1.45 -12.03 -43.34
CA HIS A 17 1.08 -12.32 -41.95
C HIS A 17 -0.42 -12.66 -41.91
N ASN A 18 -0.77 -13.95 -41.86
CA ASN A 18 -1.08 -14.73 -40.66
C ASN A 18 -2.54 -14.57 -40.22
N LEU A 19 -3.31 -15.63 -40.45
CA LEU A 19 -4.74 -15.79 -40.15
C LEU A 19 -4.92 -15.89 -38.63
N SER A 20 -5.66 -14.95 -38.03
CA SER A 20 -6.11 -15.06 -36.65
C SER A 20 -7.61 -15.33 -36.62
N VAL A 21 -7.94 -16.47 -36.04
CA VAL A 21 -9.25 -17.02 -35.76
C VAL A 21 -10.12 -15.98 -35.06
N HIS A 22 -11.30 -15.67 -35.61
CA HIS A 22 -12.57 -15.38 -34.92
C HIS A 22 -13.69 -15.23 -35.96
N ASP A 23 -13.95 -16.31 -36.70
CA ASP A 23 -15.18 -16.45 -37.48
C ASP A 23 -16.13 -17.36 -36.71
N ARG A 24 -17.11 -16.76 -36.02
CA ARG A 24 -18.31 -17.45 -35.55
C ARG A 24 -19.53 -16.72 -36.08
N ALA A 25 -19.83 -17.04 -37.32
CA ALA A 25 -21.06 -16.70 -38.02
C ALA A 25 -22.32 -17.07 -37.20
N TYR A 26 -23.19 -16.08 -37.02
CA TYR A 26 -24.57 -16.28 -36.57
C TYR A 26 -25.37 -16.88 -37.75
N ARG A 27 -25.72 -18.17 -37.66
CA ARG A 27 -26.61 -18.84 -38.62
C ARG A 27 -28.06 -18.46 -38.32
N ILE A 28 -28.74 -17.87 -39.30
CA ILE A 28 -30.20 -17.97 -39.41
C ILE A 28 -30.55 -18.40 -40.83
N SER A 29 -31.11 -19.61 -40.93
CA SER A 29 -31.70 -20.19 -42.13
C SER A 29 -33.22 -20.17 -41.96
N ARG A 30 -33.96 -19.64 -42.94
CA ARG A 30 -35.07 -20.36 -43.62
C ARG A 30 -35.77 -19.49 -44.67
N LEU A 31 -35.84 -20.06 -45.88
CA LEU A 31 -36.94 -20.08 -46.85
C LEU A 31 -37.66 -18.76 -47.23
N GLY A 32 -37.36 -18.30 -48.45
CA GLY A 32 -38.32 -18.20 -49.56
C GLY A 32 -39.46 -17.17 -49.47
N ILE A 33 -39.43 -16.18 -50.37
CA ILE A 33 -40.45 -15.89 -51.40
C ILE A 33 -40.23 -14.44 -51.88
N ALA A 34 -40.07 -14.30 -53.20
CA ALA A 34 -40.06 -13.02 -53.88
C ALA A 34 -41.45 -12.38 -53.84
N LEU A 35 -41.54 -11.07 -53.63
CA LEU A 35 -42.58 -10.25 -54.26
C LEU A 35 -42.10 -8.80 -54.39
N ALA A 36 -42.30 -8.24 -55.59
CA ALA A 36 -41.89 -6.91 -55.98
C ALA A 36 -42.58 -5.82 -55.14
N ALA A 37 -41.79 -4.81 -54.79
CA ALA A 37 -42.24 -3.60 -54.12
C ALA A 37 -43.31 -2.88 -54.97
N THR A 38 -44.51 -2.74 -54.41
CA THR A 38 -45.42 -1.65 -54.77
C THR A 38 -45.50 -0.72 -53.58
N ALA A 39 -45.18 0.54 -53.85
CA ALA A 39 -45.25 1.63 -52.90
C ALA A 39 -46.71 1.95 -52.52
N ALA A 40 -46.86 2.64 -51.39
CA ALA A 40 -48.07 3.21 -50.83
C ALA A 40 -48.95 2.24 -50.03
N PHE A 41 -48.80 2.28 -48.69
CA PHE A 41 -49.86 2.71 -47.78
C PHE A 41 -49.27 2.83 -46.36
N CYS A 42 -48.55 3.92 -46.10
CA CYS A 42 -48.19 4.33 -44.75
C CYS A 42 -49.27 5.29 -44.26
N SER A 43 -50.34 4.75 -43.65
CA SER A 43 -51.37 5.53 -42.96
C SER A 43 -52.26 4.57 -42.16
N LEU A 44 -51.83 4.21 -40.94
CA LEU A 44 -52.64 3.76 -39.77
C LEU A 44 -51.76 2.89 -38.87
N LEU A 45 -51.09 3.57 -37.94
CA LEU A 45 -50.37 3.13 -36.72
C LEU A 45 -49.29 4.19 -36.56
N GLY A 46 -49.37 5.00 -35.51
CA GLY A 46 -48.41 6.08 -35.28
C GLY A 46 -46.98 5.56 -35.32
N CYS A 47 -46.28 5.73 -36.45
CA CYS A 47 -44.84 5.64 -36.53
C CYS A 47 -44.31 6.88 -35.80
N ASN A 48 -44.24 6.80 -34.48
CA ASN A 48 -43.40 7.68 -33.70
C ASN A 48 -41.99 7.55 -34.25
N ASP A 49 -41.56 8.63 -34.91
CA ASP A 49 -40.20 9.04 -35.20
C ASP A 49 -39.10 8.11 -34.65
N MET A 50 -38.79 7.02 -35.37
CA MET A 50 -37.64 6.15 -35.08
C MET A 50 -36.31 6.74 -35.61
N SER A 51 -36.28 8.04 -35.95
CA SER A 51 -35.07 8.67 -36.52
C SER A 51 -33.97 8.92 -35.51
N LYS A 52 -34.26 8.78 -34.20
CA LYS A 52 -33.25 8.88 -33.15
C LYS A 52 -32.98 7.51 -32.55
N ALA A 53 -32.00 6.81 -33.13
CA ALA A 53 -31.38 5.70 -32.43
C ALA A 53 -31.00 6.18 -31.01
N PRO A 54 -31.27 5.39 -29.95
CA PRO A 54 -30.76 5.71 -28.63
C PRO A 54 -29.24 5.94 -28.75
N PRO A 55 -28.68 6.95 -28.07
CA PRO A 55 -27.24 7.17 -28.10
C PRO A 55 -26.55 5.84 -27.76
N PRO A 56 -25.46 5.47 -28.46
CA PRO A 56 -24.73 4.26 -28.11
C PRO A 56 -24.38 4.36 -26.63
N ASP A 57 -24.74 3.33 -25.86
CA ASP A 57 -24.40 3.27 -24.44
C ASP A 57 -22.89 3.52 -24.30
N PRO A 58 -22.44 4.33 -23.32
CA PRO A 58 -21.03 4.54 -23.11
C PRO A 58 -20.37 3.18 -22.91
N VAL A 59 -19.48 2.80 -23.83
CA VAL A 59 -18.71 1.55 -23.70
C VAL A 59 -17.89 1.66 -22.42
N PRO A 60 -18.11 0.78 -21.43
CA PRO A 60 -17.30 0.81 -20.22
C PRO A 60 -15.81 0.67 -20.57
N GLY A 61 -14.95 1.44 -19.90
CA GLY A 61 -13.50 1.29 -20.05
C GLY A 61 -13.04 -0.13 -19.68
N GLU A 62 -11.84 -0.52 -20.10
CA GLU A 62 -11.25 -1.81 -19.74
C GLU A 62 -11.18 -1.98 -18.21
N LEU A 63 -11.60 -3.15 -17.71
CA LEU A 63 -11.57 -3.46 -16.29
C LEU A 63 -10.11 -3.42 -15.77
N ALA A 64 -9.86 -2.70 -14.69
CA ALA A 64 -8.52 -2.54 -14.13
C ALA A 64 -8.54 -2.34 -12.61
N ILE A 65 -7.46 -2.74 -11.94
CA ILE A 65 -7.19 -2.41 -10.53
C ILE A 65 -6.29 -1.17 -10.47
N ALA A 66 -6.87 -0.05 -10.03
CA ALA A 66 -6.21 1.25 -9.98
C ALA A 66 -5.16 1.35 -8.87
N THR A 67 -5.36 0.67 -7.73
CA THR A 67 -4.43 0.72 -6.59
C THR A 67 -3.06 0.18 -6.96
N THR A 68 -2.01 0.96 -6.78
CA THR A 68 -0.62 0.58 -7.11
C THR A 68 0.20 0.15 -5.91
N PHE A 69 -0.13 0.64 -4.71
CA PHE A 69 0.48 0.24 -3.45
C PHE A 69 -0.54 0.33 -2.31
N LEU A 70 -0.31 -0.44 -1.24
CA LEU A 70 -1.03 -0.30 0.01
C LEU A 70 -0.16 0.53 0.96
N PRO A 71 -0.75 1.41 1.79
CA PRO A 71 -0.01 2.05 2.88
C PRO A 71 0.57 0.99 3.82
N ASP A 72 1.73 1.28 4.39
CA ASP A 72 2.31 0.46 5.46
C ASP A 72 1.44 0.58 6.72
N GLY A 73 1.33 -0.52 7.47
CA GLY A 73 0.63 -0.58 8.75
C GLY A 73 1.59 -0.76 9.92
N ASP A 74 1.08 -0.55 11.13
CA ASP A 74 1.87 -0.67 12.35
C ASP A 74 1.26 -1.70 13.30
N VAL A 75 2.12 -2.48 13.95
CA VAL A 75 1.66 -3.40 15.00
C VAL A 75 1.00 -2.61 16.13
N GLY A 76 -0.23 -2.98 16.46
CA GLY A 76 -1.01 -2.38 17.54
C GLY A 76 -1.81 -1.14 17.15
N GLU A 77 -1.61 -0.58 15.96
CA GLU A 77 -2.35 0.58 15.48
C GLU A 77 -3.49 0.18 14.51
N PRO A 78 -4.60 0.94 14.47
CA PRO A 78 -5.65 0.74 13.48
C PRO A 78 -5.13 0.90 12.05
N TYR A 79 -5.36 -0.11 11.21
CA TYR A 79 -5.05 -0.10 9.79
C TYR A 79 -6.33 0.01 8.97
N VAL A 80 -6.35 0.95 8.01
CA VAL A 80 -7.43 1.10 7.03
C VAL A 80 -6.82 1.39 5.66
N ALA A 81 -7.15 0.55 4.68
CA ALA A 81 -6.79 0.72 3.29
C ALA A 81 -7.92 0.25 2.38
N ALA A 82 -7.82 0.53 1.08
CA ALA A 82 -8.77 0.02 0.10
C ALA A 82 -8.08 -0.28 -1.23
N VAL A 83 -8.55 -1.32 -1.91
CA VAL A 83 -8.24 -1.58 -3.32
C VAL A 83 -9.35 -1.03 -4.20
N GLY A 84 -8.97 -0.19 -5.17
CA GLY A 84 -9.89 0.47 -6.09
C GLY A 84 -9.86 -0.18 -7.47
N GLY A 85 -11.05 -0.34 -8.05
CA GLY A 85 -11.28 -0.85 -9.41
C GLY A 85 -11.83 0.24 -10.31
N SER A 86 -11.60 0.12 -11.62
CA SER A 86 -12.14 1.01 -12.65
C SER A 86 -12.50 0.23 -13.91
N GLY A 87 -13.39 0.78 -14.75
CA GLY A 87 -13.84 0.11 -15.98
C GLY A 87 -14.85 -1.01 -15.74
N GLY A 88 -15.22 -1.76 -16.77
CA GLY A 88 -16.22 -2.82 -16.69
C GLY A 88 -17.59 -2.38 -16.18
N ILE A 89 -18.42 -3.35 -15.80
CA ILE A 89 -19.79 -3.12 -15.31
C ILE A 89 -19.89 -3.36 -13.80
N THR A 90 -20.49 -2.42 -13.08
CA THR A 90 -20.76 -2.55 -11.64
C THR A 90 -22.05 -3.34 -11.39
N PRO A 91 -22.19 -4.08 -10.27
CA PRO A 91 -21.30 -4.12 -9.10
C PRO A 91 -20.04 -4.97 -9.27
N TYR A 92 -18.95 -4.52 -8.62
CA TYR A 92 -17.71 -5.27 -8.53
C TYR A 92 -17.76 -6.33 -7.43
N LYS A 93 -16.99 -7.41 -7.63
CA LYS A 93 -16.69 -8.42 -6.61
C LYS A 93 -15.18 -8.57 -6.47
N TRP A 94 -14.73 -8.56 -5.22
CA TRP A 94 -13.32 -8.70 -4.90
C TRP A 94 -13.01 -10.03 -4.22
N SER A 95 -11.81 -10.55 -4.44
CA SER A 95 -11.23 -11.63 -3.65
C SER A 95 -9.73 -11.45 -3.49
N VAL A 96 -9.15 -12.06 -2.46
CA VAL A 96 -7.72 -11.96 -2.14
C VAL A 96 -7.13 -13.35 -1.88
N SER A 97 -5.92 -13.61 -2.38
CA SER A 97 -5.17 -14.85 -2.14
C SER A 97 -3.66 -14.58 -2.06
N PRO A 98 -2.92 -15.16 -1.10
CA PRO A 98 -3.43 -15.90 0.07
C PRO A 98 -4.27 -14.99 0.98
N ALA A 99 -5.00 -15.57 1.93
CA ALA A 99 -5.77 -14.80 2.92
C ALA A 99 -4.87 -13.79 3.66
N LEU A 100 -5.44 -12.64 4.00
CA LEU A 100 -4.75 -11.63 4.82
C LEU A 100 -4.43 -12.21 6.22
N PRO A 101 -3.46 -11.64 6.95
CA PRO A 101 -3.22 -11.98 8.35
C PRO A 101 -4.53 -11.95 9.17
N PRO A 102 -4.75 -12.86 10.13
CA PRO A 102 -6.01 -12.97 10.86
C PRO A 102 -6.46 -11.70 11.62
N SER A 103 -5.53 -10.78 11.87
CA SER A 103 -5.78 -9.47 12.48
C SER A 103 -6.36 -8.43 11.51
N LEU A 104 -6.47 -8.77 10.22
CA LEU A 104 -7.01 -7.92 9.16
C LEU A 104 -8.19 -8.60 8.47
N THR A 105 -9.20 -7.82 8.16
CA THR A 105 -10.41 -8.22 7.45
C THR A 105 -10.45 -7.57 6.09
N PHE A 106 -10.87 -8.32 5.06
CA PHE A 106 -11.10 -7.81 3.71
C PHE A 106 -12.59 -7.86 3.38
N ASP A 107 -13.19 -6.71 3.11
CA ASP A 107 -14.55 -6.61 2.59
C ASP A 107 -14.54 -6.79 1.06
N GLN A 108 -15.06 -7.94 0.63
CA GLN A 108 -15.12 -8.35 -0.76
C GLN A 108 -16.07 -7.51 -1.63
N THR A 109 -16.93 -6.69 -1.02
CA THR A 109 -17.88 -5.82 -1.74
C THR A 109 -17.28 -4.44 -1.97
N SER A 110 -16.67 -3.85 -0.93
CA SER A 110 -16.09 -2.50 -1.00
C SER A 110 -14.63 -2.48 -1.41
N GLY A 111 -13.91 -3.60 -1.29
CA GLY A 111 -12.46 -3.66 -1.45
C GLY A 111 -11.70 -3.07 -0.26
N SER A 112 -12.36 -2.80 0.88
CA SER A 112 -11.73 -2.24 2.07
C SER A 112 -10.98 -3.31 2.88
N ILE A 113 -9.79 -2.95 3.36
CA ILE A 113 -8.99 -3.72 4.31
C ILE A 113 -9.00 -2.95 5.63
N SER A 114 -9.38 -3.61 6.72
CA SER A 114 -9.39 -2.99 8.05
C SER A 114 -9.00 -3.96 9.15
N GLY A 115 -8.45 -3.44 10.25
CA GLY A 115 -8.13 -4.22 11.45
C GLY A 115 -7.00 -3.61 12.26
N THR A 116 -6.41 -4.40 13.15
CA THR A 116 -5.27 -3.96 13.98
C THR A 116 -4.20 -5.05 13.90
N PRO A 117 -3.18 -4.88 13.05
CA PRO A 117 -2.11 -5.85 12.90
C PRO A 117 -1.44 -6.17 14.25
N THR A 118 -1.13 -7.44 14.47
CA THR A 118 -0.50 -7.92 15.72
C THR A 118 0.94 -8.38 15.53
N THR A 119 1.35 -8.60 14.29
CA THR A 119 2.65 -9.19 13.94
C THR A 119 3.26 -8.39 12.80
N ALA A 120 4.51 -7.95 12.98
CA ALA A 120 5.26 -7.28 11.93
C ALA A 120 5.68 -8.29 10.87
N ALA A 121 5.37 -7.98 9.60
CA ALA A 121 5.73 -8.81 8.44
C ALA A 121 5.51 -8.02 7.15
N THR A 122 6.28 -8.36 6.11
CA THR A 122 5.97 -7.97 4.73
C THR A 122 5.43 -9.19 4.01
N THR A 123 4.22 -9.08 3.47
CA THR A 123 3.50 -10.17 2.79
C THR A 123 2.99 -9.70 1.43
N THR A 124 2.92 -10.59 0.45
CA THR A 124 2.38 -10.28 -0.89
C THR A 124 1.05 -10.99 -1.08
N HIS A 125 0.04 -10.24 -1.51
CA HIS A 125 -1.31 -10.74 -1.76
C HIS A 125 -1.76 -10.38 -3.17
N THR A 126 -2.41 -11.33 -3.85
CA THR A 126 -3.03 -11.12 -5.16
C THR A 126 -4.50 -10.81 -4.97
N PHE A 127 -4.88 -9.59 -5.35
CA PHE A 127 -6.26 -9.12 -5.39
C PHE A 127 -6.84 -9.41 -6.77
N THR A 128 -8.04 -9.98 -6.79
CA THR A 128 -8.82 -10.24 -8.00
C THR A 128 -10.06 -9.38 -7.97
N LEU A 129 -10.31 -8.69 -9.09
CA LEU A 129 -11.49 -7.88 -9.34
C LEU A 129 -12.30 -8.53 -10.46
N GLN A 130 -13.57 -8.81 -10.20
CA GLN A 130 -14.54 -9.29 -11.15
C GLN A 130 -15.65 -8.26 -11.33
N ASP A 131 -16.04 -8.01 -12.57
CA ASP A 131 -17.17 -7.14 -12.90
C ASP A 131 -18.49 -7.94 -13.03
N SER A 132 -19.61 -7.27 -13.25
CA SER A 132 -20.92 -7.92 -13.37
C SER A 132 -21.37 -8.17 -14.81
N SER A 133 -20.46 -8.11 -15.78
CA SER A 133 -20.79 -8.37 -17.18
C SER A 133 -21.12 -9.86 -17.42
N ASN A 134 -21.63 -10.20 -18.60
CA ASN A 134 -21.96 -11.58 -18.97
C ASN A 134 -21.49 -11.88 -20.41
N PRO A 135 -20.36 -12.60 -20.59
CA PRO A 135 -19.52 -13.22 -19.55
C PRO A 135 -18.81 -12.16 -18.68
N ALA A 136 -18.53 -12.50 -17.42
CA ALA A 136 -17.87 -11.59 -16.49
C ALA A 136 -16.37 -11.46 -16.81
N ASP A 137 -15.86 -10.23 -16.79
CA ASP A 137 -14.45 -9.94 -16.94
C ASP A 137 -13.74 -10.00 -15.58
N THR A 138 -12.45 -10.33 -15.60
CA THR A 138 -11.66 -10.47 -14.37
C THR A 138 -10.23 -10.00 -14.59
N VAL A 139 -9.72 -9.26 -13.61
CA VAL A 139 -8.33 -8.81 -13.57
C VAL A 139 -7.70 -9.06 -12.21
N GLN A 140 -6.38 -9.20 -12.18
CA GLN A 140 -5.62 -9.49 -10.98
C GLN A 140 -4.46 -8.52 -10.80
N LYS A 141 -4.12 -8.24 -9.55
CA LYS A 141 -2.95 -7.43 -9.20
C LYS A 141 -2.37 -7.89 -7.88
N SER A 142 -1.06 -8.12 -7.87
CA SER A 142 -0.31 -8.41 -6.65
C SER A 142 0.12 -7.10 -5.98
N LEU A 143 -0.19 -6.97 -4.70
CA LEU A 143 0.19 -5.85 -3.85
C LEU A 143 0.92 -6.38 -2.62
N SER A 144 1.94 -5.65 -2.18
CA SER A 144 2.62 -5.92 -0.92
C SER A 144 1.91 -5.19 0.22
N LEU A 145 1.77 -5.89 1.34
CA LEU A 145 1.31 -5.36 2.63
C LEU A 145 2.48 -5.47 3.61
N THR A 146 2.98 -4.32 4.04
CA THR A 146 4.02 -4.22 5.07
C THR A 146 3.39 -3.82 6.38
N VAL A 147 3.70 -4.57 7.44
CA VAL A 147 3.39 -4.22 8.83
C VAL A 147 4.71 -4.06 9.57
N GLU A 148 4.97 -2.87 10.08
CA GLU A 148 6.20 -2.51 10.78
C GLU A 148 6.11 -2.81 12.30
N PRO A 149 7.23 -3.14 12.96
CA PRO A 149 7.26 -3.35 14.40
C PRO A 149 6.95 -2.05 15.17
N PRO A 150 6.41 -2.16 16.40
CA PRO A 150 6.16 -0.99 17.23
C PRO A 150 7.49 -0.40 17.71
N LEU A 151 7.56 0.93 17.83
CA LEU A 151 8.71 1.58 18.46
C LEU A 151 8.58 1.46 19.98
N LEU A 152 9.61 0.95 20.64
CA LEU A 152 9.63 0.75 22.10
C LEU A 152 10.98 1.18 22.69
N VAL A 153 10.95 1.82 23.85
CA VAL A 153 12.17 2.04 24.64
C VAL A 153 12.49 0.77 25.42
N ASN A 154 13.68 0.22 25.23
CA ASN A 154 14.12 -1.03 25.85
C ASN A 154 14.81 -0.82 27.21
N THR A 155 15.33 0.39 27.48
CA THR A 155 15.91 0.71 28.79
C THR A 155 14.82 0.82 29.84
N THR A 156 14.87 -0.03 30.87
CA THR A 156 13.84 -0.12 31.92
C THR A 156 14.23 0.51 33.25
N SER A 157 15.52 0.75 33.50
CA SER A 157 16.01 1.33 34.74
C SER A 157 17.32 2.09 34.53
N LEU A 158 17.57 3.09 35.37
CA LEU A 158 18.81 3.83 35.43
C LEU A 158 19.63 3.43 36.66
N PRO A 159 20.97 3.44 36.59
CA PRO A 159 21.81 3.19 37.76
C PRO A 159 21.69 4.30 38.80
N VAL A 160 22.02 3.98 40.04
CA VAL A 160 22.06 4.97 41.12
C VAL A 160 23.31 5.84 40.97
N GLY A 161 23.12 7.15 40.86
CA GLY A 161 24.21 8.14 40.90
C GLY A 161 24.56 8.54 42.32
N ARG A 162 25.65 9.31 42.48
CA ARG A 162 26.03 9.91 43.77
C ARG A 162 26.45 11.36 43.60
N VAL A 163 26.08 12.21 44.55
CA VAL A 163 26.46 13.63 44.53
C VAL A 163 27.98 13.78 44.43
N ASN A 164 28.43 14.65 43.53
CA ASN A 164 29.84 14.96 43.24
C ASN A 164 30.67 13.79 42.69
N VAL A 165 30.03 12.72 42.21
CA VAL A 165 30.69 11.60 41.50
C VAL A 165 30.18 11.54 40.07
N PRO A 166 31.05 11.36 39.05
CA PRO A 166 30.60 11.18 37.67
C PRO A 166 29.52 10.11 37.58
N TYR A 167 28.44 10.42 36.88
CA TYR A 167 27.32 9.52 36.73
C TYR A 167 27.75 8.25 35.95
N PRO A 168 27.28 7.05 36.33
CA PRO A 168 27.62 5.83 35.62
C PRO A 168 27.21 5.91 34.15
N VAL A 169 28.13 5.56 33.25
CA VAL A 169 27.87 5.57 31.80
C VAL A 169 26.65 4.70 31.49
N THR A 170 25.58 5.35 31.04
CA THR A 170 24.30 4.72 30.76
C THR A 170 23.83 5.18 29.40
N THR A 171 23.69 4.24 28.47
CA THR A 171 23.18 4.50 27.12
C THR A 171 21.75 3.96 27.02
N LEU A 172 20.85 4.80 26.55
CA LEU A 172 19.46 4.42 26.30
C LEU A 172 19.35 3.66 24.98
N THR A 173 18.50 2.64 24.97
CA THR A 173 18.26 1.79 23.80
C THR A 173 16.77 1.74 23.50
N ALA A 174 16.44 1.68 22.22
CA ALA A 174 15.09 1.51 21.70
C ALA A 174 15.11 0.44 20.60
N VAL A 175 13.97 -0.21 20.37
CA VAL A 175 13.78 -1.27 19.40
C VAL A 175 12.52 -1.01 18.57
N GLY A 176 12.50 -1.56 17.36
CA GLY A 176 11.43 -1.32 16.39
C GLY A 176 11.44 0.10 15.81
N GLY A 177 10.36 0.47 15.12
CA GLY A 177 10.30 1.69 14.31
C GLY A 177 11.25 1.68 13.10
N LEU A 178 11.10 2.67 12.23
CA LEU A 178 11.96 2.85 11.05
C LEU A 178 13.23 3.63 11.40
N PRO A 179 14.45 3.11 11.17
CA PRO A 179 15.68 3.85 11.43
C PRO A 179 15.89 5.01 10.44
N PRO A 180 16.64 6.07 10.80
CA PRO A 180 17.31 6.29 12.09
C PRO A 180 16.33 6.67 13.20
N LEU A 181 16.59 6.15 14.41
CA LEU A 181 15.88 6.55 15.63
C LEU A 181 16.52 7.80 16.22
N VAL A 182 15.71 8.80 16.57
CA VAL A 182 16.14 10.09 17.08
C VAL A 182 15.57 10.30 18.48
N TRP A 183 16.44 10.40 19.47
CA TRP A 183 16.04 10.75 20.83
C TRP A 183 15.81 12.26 20.95
N GLN A 184 14.81 12.62 21.76
CA GLN A 184 14.50 14.01 22.03
C GLN A 184 15.33 14.53 23.22
N PRO A 185 15.76 15.80 23.20
CA PRO A 185 16.32 16.44 24.39
C PRO A 185 15.35 16.37 25.57
N VAL A 186 15.87 16.15 26.76
CA VAL A 186 15.09 16.10 28.01
C VAL A 186 15.75 16.95 29.08
N ALA A 187 14.94 17.60 29.90
CA ALA A 187 15.41 18.32 31.07
C ALA A 187 15.91 17.33 32.13
N MET A 188 17.14 17.52 32.59
CA MET A 188 17.81 16.67 33.58
C MET A 188 18.07 17.44 34.88
N PRO A 189 18.20 16.76 36.03
CA PRO A 189 18.61 17.40 37.28
C PRO A 189 19.96 18.12 37.15
N PHE A 190 20.17 19.15 37.97
CA PHE A 190 21.41 19.93 37.95
C PHE A 190 22.67 19.05 38.05
N GLY A 191 23.59 19.29 37.12
CA GLY A 191 24.83 18.54 37.00
C GLY A 191 24.74 17.33 36.07
N LEU A 192 23.55 16.95 35.59
CA LEU A 192 23.37 15.93 34.57
C LEU A 192 22.88 16.53 33.25
N THR A 193 23.27 15.90 32.15
CA THR A 193 22.77 16.20 30.81
C THR A 193 22.46 14.89 30.09
N PHE A 194 21.47 14.90 29.22
CA PHE A 194 21.23 13.82 28.27
C PHE A 194 21.75 14.26 26.91
N ASP A 195 22.60 13.46 26.30
CA ASP A 195 23.10 13.69 24.94
C ASP A 195 22.31 12.82 23.95
N PRO A 196 21.46 13.42 23.10
CA PRO A 196 20.67 12.69 22.12
C PRO A 196 21.50 12.09 20.97
N ALA A 197 22.76 12.48 20.78
CA ALA A 197 23.61 11.91 19.73
C ALA A 197 24.27 10.60 20.18
N SER A 198 24.73 10.53 21.43
CA SER A 198 25.28 9.31 22.04
C SER A 198 24.24 8.49 22.83
N HIS A 199 23.00 8.95 22.90
CA HIS A 199 21.90 8.39 23.70
C HIS A 199 22.25 8.23 25.18
N SER A 200 23.18 9.00 25.71
CA SER A 200 23.79 8.74 27.02
C SER A 200 23.54 9.86 28.02
N ILE A 201 23.45 9.49 29.30
CA ILE A 201 23.42 10.45 30.40
C ILE A 201 24.85 10.73 30.83
N LEU A 202 25.21 12.01 30.86
CA LEU A 202 26.54 12.51 31.21
C LEU A 202 26.47 13.47 32.39
N GLY A 203 27.63 13.73 33.00
CA GLY A 203 27.81 14.75 34.03
C GLY A 203 28.00 14.21 35.45
N THR A 204 27.96 15.13 36.41
CA THR A 204 28.20 14.89 37.83
C THR A 204 27.06 15.54 38.61
N PRO A 205 26.15 14.78 39.24
CA PRO A 205 24.97 15.33 39.89
C PRO A 205 25.36 16.13 41.13
N LEU A 206 24.67 17.25 41.36
CA LEU A 206 24.98 18.17 42.46
C LEU A 206 23.99 18.09 43.62
N THR A 207 22.87 17.38 43.45
CA THR A 207 21.81 17.29 44.45
C THR A 207 21.36 15.85 44.61
N SER A 208 21.24 15.39 45.85
CA SER A 208 20.69 14.07 46.18
C SER A 208 19.18 14.07 46.10
N GLY A 209 18.59 12.94 45.74
CA GLY A 209 17.15 12.76 45.66
C GLY A 209 16.74 11.71 44.64
N THR A 210 15.46 11.40 44.61
CA THR A 210 14.85 10.53 43.61
C THR A 210 13.84 11.33 42.80
N THR A 211 13.96 11.25 41.48
CA THR A 211 13.04 11.87 40.53
C THR A 211 12.73 10.89 39.39
N SER A 212 11.75 11.21 38.57
CA SER A 212 11.43 10.46 37.35
C SER A 212 11.72 11.32 36.13
N VAL A 213 12.39 10.75 35.13
CA VAL A 213 12.71 11.42 33.86
C VAL A 213 12.04 10.66 32.72
N THR A 214 11.33 11.36 31.85
CA THR A 214 10.69 10.77 30.67
C THR A 214 11.56 11.00 29.45
N PHE A 215 12.05 9.91 28.87
CA PHE A 215 12.81 9.93 27.62
C PHE A 215 11.89 9.58 26.46
N THR A 216 11.99 10.33 25.37
CA THR A 216 11.19 10.12 24.16
C THR A 216 12.10 9.87 22.97
N VAL A 217 11.75 8.86 22.18
CA VAL A 217 12.41 8.50 20.92
C VAL A 217 11.39 8.57 19.79
N ARG A 218 11.84 9.03 18.63
CA ARG A 218 11.06 9.14 17.39
C ARG A 218 11.75 8.36 16.28
N ASP A 219 10.99 7.69 15.43
CA ASP A 219 11.53 7.01 14.25
C ASP A 219 11.54 7.91 13.01
N SER A 220 11.97 7.39 11.85
CA SER A 220 12.10 8.15 10.60
C SER A 220 10.88 8.05 9.66
N SER A 221 9.81 7.35 10.06
CA SER A 221 8.64 7.10 9.20
C SER A 221 7.93 8.40 8.76
N SER A 222 7.28 8.39 7.59
CA SER A 222 6.68 9.56 6.96
C SER A 222 5.32 9.19 6.35
N PRO A 223 4.28 10.05 6.42
CA PRO A 223 4.28 11.42 6.94
C PRO A 223 4.13 11.53 8.46
N PHE A 224 3.80 10.44 9.15
CA PHE A 224 3.61 10.42 10.60
C PHE A 224 4.67 9.53 11.23
N ASN A 225 5.58 10.15 11.99
CA ASN A 225 6.61 9.41 12.70
C ASN A 225 6.06 8.79 13.97
N LYS A 226 6.51 7.58 14.27
CA LYS A 226 6.20 6.89 15.52
C LYS A 226 6.99 7.51 16.65
N THR A 227 6.38 7.57 17.83
CA THR A 227 7.06 8.00 19.05
C THR A 227 6.86 6.98 20.16
N ALA A 228 7.89 6.78 20.96
CA ALA A 228 7.83 5.98 22.16
C ALA A 228 8.45 6.74 23.31
N SER A 229 7.88 6.58 24.50
CA SER A 229 8.38 7.22 25.72
C SER A 229 8.52 6.21 26.84
N ALA A 230 9.55 6.39 27.67
CA ALA A 230 9.71 5.67 28.93
C ALA A 230 10.04 6.63 30.05
N THR A 231 9.30 6.52 31.15
CA THR A 231 9.57 7.24 32.40
C THR A 231 10.42 6.38 33.30
N LEU A 232 11.68 6.80 33.52
CA LEU A 232 12.66 6.06 34.31
C LEU A 232 12.93 6.78 35.63
N GLY A 233 13.01 6.01 36.71
CA GLY A 233 13.46 6.51 38.01
C GLY A 233 14.95 6.84 38.00
N LEU A 234 15.30 8.04 38.42
CA LEU A 234 16.66 8.53 38.59
C LEU A 234 16.91 8.79 40.07
N THR A 235 17.79 7.99 40.68
CA THR A 235 18.14 8.12 42.10
C THR A 235 19.58 8.58 42.24
N ILE A 236 19.78 9.69 42.95
CA ILE A 236 21.08 10.24 43.32
C ILE A 236 21.25 10.12 44.83
N ALA A 237 22.17 9.26 45.27
CA ALA A 237 22.51 9.11 46.67
C ALA A 237 23.36 10.31 47.17
N PRO A 238 23.37 10.60 48.48
CA PRO A 238 24.23 11.63 49.05
C PRO A 238 25.71 11.36 48.79
N SER A 239 26.53 12.41 48.95
CA SER A 239 27.98 12.31 48.85
C SER A 239 28.54 11.39 49.93
N LEU A 240 29.70 10.80 49.66
CA LEU A 240 30.46 10.09 50.69
C LEU A 240 31.07 11.13 51.63
N THR A 241 30.60 11.17 52.87
CA THR A 241 31.26 11.96 53.92
C THR A 241 32.50 11.19 54.35
N SER A 242 33.71 11.74 54.15
CA SER A 242 34.89 11.17 54.82
C SER A 242 34.74 11.42 56.31
N ARG A 243 34.77 10.36 57.11
CA ARG A 243 34.79 10.44 58.57
C ARG A 243 36.21 10.57 59.08
#